data_AF-R7PF04-F1
#
_entry.id   AF-R7PF04-F1
#
_cell.length_a   1.000
_cell.length_b   1.000
_cell.length_c   1.000
_cell.angle_alpha   90.00
_cell.angle_beta   90.00
_cell.angle_gamma   90.00
#
_symmetry.space_group_name_H-M   'P 1'
#
loop_
_entity.id
_entity.type
_entity.pdbx_description
1 polymer ?
#
loop_
_entity_poly.entity_id
_entity_poly.type
_entity_poly.pdbx_seq_one_letter_code
_entity_poly.pdbx_strand_id
1 'polypeptide(L)'
;MSGKTYTSFRKQQPKPRPFSILRLGLQRERQSLYERINRRVDQMMDEGLLDEAQKLIPLQHLNSLNTVGYKELFKYFSGEWSLDFAIEKIKQNTRIYSRKQMTWMRRNSDIHWFMPEDEAEIRKFITSNLSAKA
;
A
#
# COMPACT_ATOMS: atom_id res chain seq x y z
N MET A 1 -19.50 29.98 -2.16
CA MET A 1 -19.47 28.86 -1.20
C MET A 1 -20.77 28.07 -1.35
N SER A 2 -20.75 26.74 -1.33
CA SER A 2 -21.89 25.87 -1.70
C SER A 2 -23.13 25.94 -0.79
N GLY A 3 -23.16 26.80 0.23
CA GLY A 3 -24.29 27.01 1.15
C GLY A 3 -24.67 25.79 2.00
N LYS A 4 -23.90 24.70 1.91
CA LYS A 4 -24.18 23.40 2.52
C LYS A 4 -23.02 22.99 3.41
N THR A 5 -23.33 22.41 4.57
CA THR A 5 -22.32 21.89 5.50
C THR A 5 -21.61 20.68 4.91
N TYR A 6 -20.33 20.49 5.24
CA TYR A 6 -19.54 19.32 4.83
C TYR A 6 -20.26 17.99 5.15
N THR A 7 -20.93 17.92 6.31
CA THR A 7 -21.71 16.76 6.76
C THR A 7 -22.86 16.40 5.81
N SER A 8 -23.50 17.40 5.19
CA SER A 8 -24.62 17.19 4.26
C SER A 8 -24.23 16.46 2.96
N PHE A 9 -22.94 16.54 2.58
CA PHE A 9 -22.39 15.83 1.43
C PHE A 9 -21.98 14.38 1.75
N ARG A 10 -21.84 14.04 3.04
CA ARG A 10 -21.43 12.71 3.49
C ARG A 10 -22.63 11.76 3.62
N LYS A 11 -23.44 11.66 2.57
CA LYS A 11 -24.50 10.63 2.49
C LYS A 11 -23.83 9.29 2.22
N GLN A 12 -23.73 8.43 3.24
CA GLN A 12 -23.22 7.06 3.13
C GLN A 12 -24.22 6.14 2.39
N GLN A 13 -24.66 6.53 1.20
CA GLN A 13 -25.46 5.63 0.38
C GLN A 13 -24.51 4.74 -0.42
N PRO A 14 -24.44 3.43 -0.14
CA PRO A 14 -23.67 2.52 -0.97
C PRO A 14 -24.25 2.56 -2.38
N LYS A 15 -23.45 3.04 -3.34
CA LYS A 15 -23.85 2.98 -4.75
C LYS A 15 -23.92 1.51 -5.16
N PRO A 16 -25.06 1.00 -5.64
CA PRO A 16 -25.15 -0.35 -6.14
C PRO A 16 -24.18 -0.51 -7.32
N ARG A 17 -23.46 -1.63 -7.34
CA ARG A 17 -22.57 -1.99 -8.44
C ARG A 17 -23.27 -3.05 -9.30
N PRO A 18 -23.20 -2.97 -10.64
CA PRO A 18 -23.83 -3.95 -11.53
C PRO A 18 -23.01 -5.25 -11.62
N PHE A 19 -22.40 -5.66 -10.51
CA PHE A 19 -21.57 -6.85 -10.39
C PHE A 19 -21.47 -7.30 -8.94
N SER A 20 -21.32 -8.60 -8.74
CA SER A 20 -20.99 -9.20 -7.45
C SER A 20 -19.52 -8.91 -7.11
N ILE A 21 -19.26 -8.48 -5.87
CA ILE A 21 -17.90 -8.24 -5.39
C ILE A 21 -17.51 -9.40 -4.48
N LEU A 22 -16.47 -10.13 -4.87
CA LEU A 22 -15.77 -11.06 -3.99
C LEU A 22 -14.51 -10.35 -3.49
N ARG A 23 -14.39 -10.13 -2.17
CA ARG A 23 -13.22 -9.47 -1.57
C ARG A 23 -12.31 -10.51 -0.94
N LEU A 24 -11.06 -10.51 -1.38
CA LEU A 24 -9.99 -11.31 -0.83
C LEU A 24 -8.91 -10.40 -0.27
N GLY A 25 -8.33 -10.80 0.84
CA GLY A 25 -7.20 -10.12 1.48
C GLY A 25 -6.07 -11.10 1.68
N LEU A 26 -4.84 -10.66 1.38
CA LEU A 26 -3.64 -11.43 1.69
C LEU A 26 -3.04 -10.92 2.99
N GLN A 27 -2.80 -11.82 3.94
CA GLN A 27 -2.18 -11.48 5.21
C GLN A 27 -1.04 -12.42 5.54
N ARG A 28 -0.08 -11.89 6.29
CA ARG A 28 1.04 -12.62 6.87
C ARG A 28 1.16 -12.24 8.33
N GLU A 29 1.87 -13.08 9.07
CA GLU A 29 2.36 -12.74 10.39
C GLU A 29 3.23 -11.47 10.32
N ARG A 30 3.16 -10.64 11.36
CA ARG A 30 3.66 -9.26 11.32
C ARG A 30 5.17 -9.21 11.17
N GLN A 31 5.88 -10.09 11.87
CA GLN A 31 7.33 -10.16 11.81
C GLN A 31 7.79 -10.58 10.41
N SER A 32 7.21 -11.65 9.86
CA SER A 32 7.49 -12.07 8.48
C SER A 32 7.25 -10.96 7.45
N LEU A 33 6.16 -10.20 7.58
CA LEU A 33 5.88 -9.07 6.68
C LEU A 33 6.96 -7.99 6.77
N TYR A 34 7.42 -7.66 7.98
CA TYR A 34 8.43 -6.62 8.19
C TYR A 34 9.80 -7.03 7.64
N GLU A 35 10.20 -8.28 7.82
CA GLU A 35 11.43 -8.82 7.24
C GLU A 35 11.41 -8.74 5.71
N ARG A 36 10.28 -9.10 5.09
CA ARG A 36 10.10 -8.97 3.64
C ARG A 36 10.14 -7.51 3.17
N ILE A 37 9.53 -6.59 3.92
CA ILE A 37 9.58 -5.16 3.60
C ILE A 37 11.02 -4.65 3.64
N ASN A 38 11.79 -5.01 4.67
CA ASN A 38 13.18 -4.56 4.81
C ASN A 38 14.03 -5.04 3.65
N ARG A 39 14.01 -6.35 3.40
CA ARG A 39 14.72 -6.97 2.29
C ARG A 39 14.32 -6.38 0.93
N ARG A 40 13.04 -6.09 0.72
CA ARG A 40 12.57 -5.47 -0.52
C ARG A 40 13.14 -4.07 -0.69
N VAL A 41 13.23 -3.27 0.37
CA VAL A 41 13.85 -1.94 0.29
C VAL A 41 15.33 -2.05 -0.05
N ASP A 42 16.04 -3.00 0.59
CA ASP A 42 17.46 -3.25 0.26
C ASP A 42 17.62 -3.64 -1.21
N GLN A 43 16.78 -4.57 -1.71
CA GLN A 43 16.75 -4.95 -3.13
C GLN A 43 16.44 -3.77 -4.06
N MET A 44 15.50 -2.89 -3.70
CA MET A 44 15.20 -1.70 -4.51
C MET A 44 16.40 -0.77 -4.60
N MET A 45 17.20 -0.64 -3.53
CA MET A 45 18.44 0.16 -3.57
C MET A 45 19.46 -0.47 -4.52
N ASP A 46 19.64 -1.80 -4.45
CA ASP A 46 20.52 -2.55 -5.35
C ASP A 46 20.06 -2.49 -6.81
N GLU A 47 18.75 -2.43 -7.05
CA GLU A 47 18.11 -2.32 -8.37
C GLU A 47 18.10 -0.89 -8.93
N GLY A 48 18.68 0.09 -8.23
CA GLY A 48 18.88 1.45 -8.76
C GLY A 48 17.82 2.47 -8.36
N LEU A 49 17.08 2.26 -7.26
CA LEU A 49 16.14 3.26 -6.72
C LEU A 49 16.81 4.61 -6.46
N LEU A 50 18.08 4.61 -5.99
CA LEU A 50 18.82 5.84 -5.73
C LEU A 50 19.02 6.66 -7.02
N ASP A 51 19.47 6.01 -8.09
CA ASP A 51 19.70 6.64 -9.39
C ASP A 51 18.41 7.12 -10.04
N GLU A 52 17.34 6.34 -9.90
CA GLU A 52 15.99 6.73 -10.34
C GLU A 52 15.52 7.99 -9.62
N ALA A 53 15.61 8.01 -8.28
CA ALA A 53 15.21 9.15 -7.47
C ALA A 53 16.03 10.40 -7.80
N GLN A 54 17.34 10.25 -8.05
CA GLN A 54 18.21 11.36 -8.42
C GLN A 54 17.75 12.04 -9.71
N LYS A 55 17.37 11.25 -10.74
CA LYS A 55 16.87 11.76 -12.02
C LYS A 55 15.54 12.51 -11.87
N LEU A 56 14.78 12.22 -10.82
CA LEU A 56 13.46 12.80 -10.56
C LEU A 56 13.49 14.05 -9.67
N ILE A 57 14.65 14.48 -9.18
CA ILE A 57 14.81 15.71 -8.37
C ILE A 57 14.14 16.95 -9.00
N PRO A 58 14.26 17.22 -10.33
CA PRO A 58 13.61 18.38 -10.94
C PRO A 58 12.07 18.34 -10.79
N LEU A 59 11.50 17.15 -10.67
CA LEU A 59 10.07 16.91 -10.59
C LEU A 59 9.57 16.72 -9.15
N GLN A 60 10.43 16.80 -8.13
CA GLN A 60 10.12 16.45 -6.73
C GLN A 60 8.89 17.18 -6.13
N HIS A 61 8.49 18.32 -6.70
CA HIS A 61 7.33 19.10 -6.31
C HIS A 61 5.98 18.43 -6.70
N LEU A 62 6.00 17.43 -7.58
CA LEU A 62 4.80 16.71 -8.00
C LEU A 62 4.29 15.80 -6.89
N ASN A 63 2.98 15.79 -6.67
CA ASN A 63 2.35 14.96 -5.64
C ASN A 63 2.58 13.44 -5.86
N SER A 64 2.77 13.00 -7.10
CA SER A 64 3.14 11.62 -7.43
C SER A 64 4.47 11.17 -6.81
N LEU A 65 5.39 12.11 -6.57
CA LEU A 65 6.70 11.86 -5.97
C LEU A 65 6.72 12.09 -4.45
N ASN A 66 5.60 12.49 -3.86
CA ASN A 66 5.40 12.53 -2.41
C ASN A 66 4.97 11.15 -1.86
N THR A 67 5.67 10.10 -2.28
CA THR A 67 5.46 8.73 -1.81
C THR A 67 6.66 8.23 -1.01
N VAL A 68 6.44 7.17 -0.22
CA VAL A 68 7.50 6.50 0.55
C VAL A 68 8.54 5.93 -0.41
N GLY A 69 9.82 6.21 -0.15
CA GLY A 69 10.92 5.97 -1.08
C GLY A 69 11.52 7.30 -1.53
N TYR A 70 10.86 7.96 -2.47
CA TYR A 70 11.37 9.20 -3.06
C TYR A 70 11.47 10.35 -2.05
N LYS A 71 10.48 10.52 -1.18
CA LYS A 71 10.49 11.63 -0.20
C LYS A 71 11.71 11.57 0.72
N GLU A 72 12.06 10.37 1.18
CA GLU A 72 13.22 10.13 2.03
C GLU A 72 14.52 10.35 1.25
N LEU A 73 14.60 9.89 0.00
CA LEU A 73 15.78 10.09 -0.84
C LEU A 73 15.99 11.56 -1.25
N PHE A 74 14.93 12.33 -1.48
CA PHE A 74 15.05 13.77 -1.74
C PHE A 74 15.66 14.52 -0.55
N LYS A 75 15.34 14.12 0.69
CA LYS A 75 15.97 14.67 1.89
C LYS A 75 17.44 14.29 2.02
N TYR A 76 17.81 13.10 1.56
CA TYR A 76 19.22 12.75 1.40
C TYR A 76 19.92 13.64 0.35
N PHE A 77 19.33 13.80 -0.83
CA PHE A 77 19.92 14.63 -1.89
C PHE A 77 20.01 16.11 -1.53
N SER A 78 19.13 16.61 -0.65
CA SER A 78 19.22 17.98 -0.13
C SER A 78 20.25 18.14 1.00
N GLY A 79 20.95 17.07 1.40
CA GLY A 79 21.91 17.07 2.51
C GLY A 79 21.28 17.13 3.90
N GLU A 80 19.95 16.96 4.04
CA GLU A 80 19.28 16.98 5.34
C GLU A 80 19.57 15.67 6.11
N TRP A 81 19.61 14.55 5.39
CA TRP A 81 19.78 13.20 5.94
C TRP A 81 21.01 12.50 5.36
N SER A 82 21.57 11.54 6.10
CA SER A 82 22.51 10.56 5.52
C SER A 82 21.75 9.51 4.70
N LEU A 83 22.44 8.84 3.78
CA LEU A 83 21.84 7.79 2.95
C LEU A 83 21.30 6.64 3.81
N ASP A 84 22.10 6.16 4.76
CA ASP A 84 21.70 5.08 5.67
C ASP A 84 20.44 5.44 6.46
N PHE A 85 20.36 6.68 6.94
CA PHE A 85 19.18 7.16 7.66
C PHE A 85 17.95 7.24 6.74
N ALA A 86 18.12 7.70 5.50
CA ALA A 86 17.04 7.72 4.51
C ALA A 86 16.53 6.29 4.22
N ILE A 87 17.42 5.32 4.01
CA ILE A 87 17.06 3.90 3.79
C ILE A 87 16.27 3.34 4.98
N GLU A 88 16.75 3.56 6.21
CA GLU A 88 16.03 3.11 7.40
C GLU A 88 14.67 3.78 7.56
N LYS A 89 14.54 5.05 7.15
CA LYS A 89 13.25 5.75 7.10
C LYS A 89 12.31 5.17 6.04
N ILE A 90 12.80 4.78 4.87
CA ILE A 90 12.00 4.11 3.84
C ILE A 90 11.45 2.79 4.39
N LYS A 91 12.31 1.97 5.03
CA LYS A 91 11.88 0.72 5.69
C LYS A 91 10.82 0.99 6.75
N GLN A 92 11.06 1.94 7.65
CA GLN A 92 10.12 2.32 8.71
C GLN A 92 8.77 2.77 8.16
N ASN A 93 8.77 3.72 7.21
CA ASN A 93 7.56 4.29 6.66
C ASN A 93 6.78 3.29 5.81
N THR A 94 7.46 2.36 5.14
CA THR A 94 6.81 1.25 4.43
C THR A 94 6.08 0.31 5.40
N ARG A 95 6.67 0.00 6.58
CA ARG A 95 5.99 -0.77 7.65
C ARG A 95 4.78 -0.02 8.23
N ILE A 96 4.90 1.30 8.43
CA ILE A 96 3.78 2.13 8.90
C ILE A 96 2.65 2.13 7.87
N TYR A 97 3.00 2.22 6.59
CA TYR A 97 2.06 2.20 5.48
C TYR A 97 1.35 0.85 5.37
N SER A 98 2.08 -0.27 5.45
CA SER A 98 1.48 -1.62 5.43
C SER A 98 0.50 -1.83 6.60
N ARG A 99 0.84 -1.33 7.79
CA ARG A 99 -0.08 -1.33 8.94
C ARG A 99 -1.35 -0.53 8.65
N LYS A 100 -1.23 0.68 8.07
CA LYS A 100 -2.40 1.51 7.71
C LYS A 100 -3.28 0.79 6.67
N GLN A 101 -2.69 0.15 5.67
CA GLN A 101 -3.42 -0.66 4.69
C GLN A 101 -4.19 -1.79 5.37
N MET A 102 -3.53 -2.54 6.26
CA MET A 102 -4.17 -3.62 7.01
C MET A 102 -5.32 -3.12 7.90
N THR A 103 -5.12 -2.02 8.64
CA THR A 103 -6.19 -1.40 9.44
C THR A 103 -7.37 -0.96 8.57
N TRP A 104 -7.12 -0.42 7.38
CA TRP A 104 -8.19 -0.02 6.45
C TRP A 104 -8.96 -1.24 5.92
N MET A 105 -8.25 -2.30 5.51
CA MET A 105 -8.86 -3.52 5.01
C MET A 105 -9.72 -4.21 6.09
N ARG A 106 -9.23 -4.31 7.33
CA ARG A 106 -9.96 -4.93 8.46
C ARG A 106 -11.29 -4.26 8.81
N ARG A 107 -11.56 -3.03 8.34
CA ARG A 107 -12.87 -2.38 8.51
C ARG A 107 -13.96 -3.02 7.64
N ASN A 108 -13.59 -3.75 6.60
CA ASN A 108 -14.52 -4.48 5.75
C ASN A 108 -14.61 -5.92 6.25
N SER A 109 -15.73 -6.27 6.87
CA SER A 109 -15.97 -7.62 7.40
C SER A 109 -16.19 -8.69 6.33
N ASP A 110 -16.36 -8.29 5.06
CA ASP A 110 -16.61 -9.21 3.93
C ASP A 110 -15.34 -9.61 3.18
N ILE A 111 -14.16 -9.23 3.69
CA ILE A 111 -12.87 -9.69 3.17
C ILE A 111 -12.58 -11.09 3.69
N HIS A 112 -12.34 -12.02 2.76
CA HIS A 112 -11.84 -13.36 3.07
C HIS A 112 -10.32 -13.35 3.05
N TRP A 113 -9.70 -13.73 4.17
CA TRP A 113 -8.26 -13.62 4.37
C TRP A 113 -7.55 -14.94 4.11
N PHE A 114 -6.43 -14.87 3.37
CA PHE A 114 -5.58 -16.02 3.04
C PHE A 114 -4.13 -15.70 3.34
N MET A 115 -3.30 -16.73 3.60
CA MET A 115 -1.86 -16.54 3.44
C MET A 115 -1.52 -16.55 1.94
N PRO A 116 -0.54 -15.76 1.49
CA PRO A 116 -0.14 -15.78 0.08
C PRO A 116 0.33 -17.15 -0.43
N GLU A 117 0.77 -18.02 0.47
CA GLU A 117 1.17 -19.41 0.21
C GLU A 117 -0.01 -20.32 -0.15
N ASP A 118 -1.24 -19.98 0.27
CA ASP A 118 -2.42 -20.83 0.15
C ASP A 118 -3.05 -20.77 -1.25
N GLU A 119 -2.24 -20.82 -2.31
CA GLU A 119 -2.67 -20.57 -3.68
C GLU A 119 -3.80 -21.53 -4.12
N ALA A 120 -3.70 -22.81 -3.76
CA ALA A 120 -4.72 -23.80 -4.07
C ALA A 120 -6.07 -23.48 -3.41
N GLU A 121 -6.05 -23.02 -2.15
CA GLU A 121 -7.26 -22.65 -1.42
C GLU A 121 -7.87 -21.36 -1.97
N ILE A 122 -7.04 -20.36 -2.28
CA ILE A 122 -7.48 -19.11 -2.91
C ILE A 122 -8.18 -19.42 -4.24
N ARG A 123 -7.57 -20.25 -5.10
CA ARG A 123 -8.16 -20.66 -6.38
C ARG A 123 -9.48 -21.39 -6.18
N LYS A 124 -9.53 -22.36 -5.27
CA LYS A 124 -10.76 -23.11 -4.95
C LYS A 124 -11.88 -22.18 -4.44
N PHE A 125 -11.53 -21.23 -3.60
CA PHE A 125 -12.47 -20.24 -3.06
C PHE A 125 -13.03 -19.34 -4.17
N ILE A 126 -12.17 -18.84 -5.07
CA ILE A 126 -12.57 -18.02 -6.21
C ILE A 126 -13.52 -18.83 -7.11
N THR A 127 -13.13 -20.03 -7.55
CA THR A 127 -13.94 -20.85 -8.47
C THR A 127 -15.32 -21.16 -7.88
N SER A 128 -15.38 -21.60 -6.62
CA SER A 128 -16.64 -21.94 -5.95
C SER A 128 -17.60 -20.73 -5.83
N ASN A 129 -17.07 -19.54 -5.57
CA ASN A 129 -17.88 -18.33 -5.38
C ASN A 129 -18.24 -17.62 -6.69
N LEU A 130 -17.53 -17.93 -7.79
CA LEU A 130 -17.90 -17.48 -9.12
C LEU A 130 -18.98 -18.38 -9.75
N SER A 131 -18.92 -19.70 -9.53
CA SER A 131 -19.89 -20.66 -10.09
C SER A 131 -21.23 -20.68 -9.36
N ALA A 132 -21.27 -20.31 -8.07
CA ALA A 132 -22.49 -20.37 -7.25
C ALA A 132 -23.46 -19.18 -7.43
N LYS A 133 -23.16 -18.23 -8.32
CA LYS A 133 -23.95 -16.99 -8.52
C LYS A 133 -24.26 -16.69 -10.00
N ALA A 134 -24.17 -17.70 -10.87
CA ALA A 134 -24.66 -17.64 -12.24
C ALA A 134 -26.12 -18.13 -12.32
#